data_AF-A0A537R8G4-F1
#
_entry.id   AF-A0A537R8G4-F1
#
_cell.length_a   1.000
_cell.length_b   1.000
_cell.length_c   1.000
_cell.angle_alpha   90.00
_cell.angle_beta   90.00
_cell.angle_gamma   90.00
#
_symmetry.space_group_name_H-M   'P 1'
#
loop_
_entity.id
_entity.type
_entity.pdbx_description
1 polymer ?
#
loop_
_entity_poly.entity_id
_entity_poly.type
_entity_poly.pdbx_seq_one_letter_code
_entity_poly.pdbx_strand_id
1 'polypeptide(L)'
;MRRALKHTDHILAVSENTARDVRRYSASLQLPEPAITVTKNGSSFTEFLPPGEAPGEITVGELPERFVLFVATIEGRKNHQLILDIWRRMIEEGDDPPHLVCVGRLGWKSTAFISTVVESGYLGGRIHLLREICDADLRMLYSRSLFTLCPSFYEGWGLPVGEALAMGKICVCSDRASLPEVAGEFGVYIDIADFDRSLAVIRGLLSDNAARSRLEANIRRGYEPVTWHSVAKKVVAACQSATGVVWQEPYPYTSIPYSSEVNFGKLDRDIDGTGEAVLARIERTRRGLFLGELLQEQNFLWGEEIRSHGFWAYPEDWGTWACHAGGDIAVALAPSDSVFFDVFLRVRVSGLLTNQPIKLSANGRPVWNAAIGEGPR
;
A
#
# COMPACT_ATOMS: atom_id res chain seq x y z
N MET A 1 -17.26 -8.62 -4.78
CA MET A 1 -17.98 -8.45 -3.50
C MET A 1 -18.84 -9.65 -3.11
N ARG A 2 -19.91 -10.01 -3.84
CA ARG A 2 -20.79 -11.17 -3.47
C ARG A 2 -20.03 -12.47 -3.15
N ARG A 3 -18.99 -12.81 -3.93
CA ARG A 3 -18.13 -13.97 -3.65
C ARG A 3 -17.32 -13.80 -2.35
N ALA A 4 -16.70 -12.64 -2.17
CA ALA A 4 -15.94 -12.34 -0.94
C ALA A 4 -16.81 -12.49 0.31
N LEU A 5 -18.03 -11.96 0.31
CA LEU A 5 -18.98 -12.10 1.42
C LEU A 5 -19.34 -13.54 1.80
N LYS A 6 -19.17 -14.51 0.88
CA LYS A 6 -19.46 -15.94 1.13
C LYS A 6 -18.24 -16.75 1.56
N HIS A 7 -17.04 -16.22 1.39
CA HIS A 7 -15.80 -16.99 1.48
C HIS A 7 -14.73 -16.28 2.32
N THR A 8 -15.09 -15.21 3.03
CA THR A 8 -14.16 -14.47 3.88
C THR A 8 -14.68 -14.50 5.31
N ASP A 9 -13.82 -14.91 6.23
CA ASP A 9 -14.15 -14.94 7.66
C ASP A 9 -14.22 -13.53 8.25
N HIS A 10 -13.42 -12.60 7.71
CA HIS A 10 -13.29 -11.24 8.23
C HIS A 10 -12.95 -10.23 7.14
N ILE A 11 -13.64 -9.08 7.13
CA ILE A 11 -13.43 -8.02 6.14
C ILE A 11 -12.70 -6.84 6.80
N LEU A 12 -11.65 -6.38 6.15
CA LEU A 12 -10.96 -5.13 6.52
C LEU A 12 -11.52 -4.00 5.67
N ALA A 13 -12.15 -3.01 6.30
CA ALA A 13 -12.76 -1.87 5.64
C ALA A 13 -11.92 -0.60 5.88
N VAL A 14 -11.64 0.15 4.82
CA VAL A 14 -10.79 1.36 4.91
C VAL A 14 -11.48 2.57 5.55
N SER A 15 -12.78 2.47 5.85
CA SER A 15 -13.58 3.50 6.52
C SER A 15 -14.84 2.89 7.15
N GLU A 16 -15.45 3.62 8.08
CA GLU A 16 -16.79 3.28 8.56
C GLU A 16 -17.82 3.39 7.44
N ASN A 17 -17.65 4.32 6.50
CA ASN A 17 -18.49 4.41 5.32
C ASN A 17 -18.44 3.13 4.49
N THR A 18 -17.24 2.63 4.20
CA THR A 18 -17.07 1.36 3.47
C THR A 18 -17.66 0.20 4.27
N ALA A 19 -17.48 0.16 5.60
CA ALA A 19 -18.09 -0.86 6.44
C ALA A 19 -19.63 -0.82 6.38
N ARG A 20 -20.24 0.36 6.43
CA ARG A 20 -21.70 0.54 6.26
C ARG A 20 -22.17 0.08 4.89
N ASP A 21 -21.44 0.41 3.82
CA ASP A 21 -21.78 -0.02 2.46
C ASP A 21 -21.70 -1.54 2.29
N VAL A 22 -20.68 -2.18 2.88
CA VAL A 22 -20.55 -3.64 2.92
C VAL A 22 -21.73 -4.27 3.66
N ARG A 23 -22.09 -3.76 4.85
CA ARG A 23 -23.25 -4.25 5.63
C ARG A 23 -24.56 -4.10 4.83
N ARG A 24 -24.79 -2.93 4.24
CA ARG A 24 -25.97 -2.65 3.41
C ARG A 24 -26.05 -3.61 2.22
N TYR A 25 -24.93 -3.86 1.56
CA TYR A 25 -24.87 -4.79 0.43
C TYR A 25 -25.03 -6.26 0.87
N SER A 26 -24.52 -6.65 2.04
CA SER A 26 -24.77 -7.99 2.59
C SER A 26 -26.27 -8.20 2.89
N ALA A 27 -26.90 -7.21 3.52
CA ALA A 27 -28.32 -7.23 3.84
C ALA A 27 -29.21 -7.31 2.58
N SER A 28 -28.87 -6.58 1.50
CA SER A 28 -29.62 -6.64 0.24
C SER A 28 -29.51 -8.00 -0.46
N LEU A 29 -28.50 -8.79 -0.13
CA LEU A 29 -28.32 -10.17 -0.59
C LEU A 29 -28.87 -11.21 0.39
N GLN A 30 -29.46 -10.78 1.51
CA GLN A 30 -29.94 -11.65 2.59
C GLN A 30 -28.85 -12.58 3.13
N LEU A 31 -27.60 -12.11 3.15
CA LEU A 31 -26.47 -12.83 3.74
C LEU A 31 -26.29 -12.39 5.22
N PRO A 32 -25.67 -13.23 6.07
CA PRO A 32 -25.30 -12.84 7.42
C PRO A 32 -24.45 -11.56 7.43
N GLU A 33 -24.52 -10.80 8.52
CA GLU A 33 -23.64 -9.65 8.70
C GLU A 33 -22.19 -10.14 8.78
N PRO A 34 -21.27 -9.67 7.90
CA PRO A 34 -19.89 -10.09 7.94
C PRO A 34 -19.18 -9.48 9.16
N ALA A 35 -18.21 -10.19 9.72
CA ALA A 35 -17.29 -9.59 10.66
C ALA A 35 -16.43 -8.54 9.93
N ILE A 36 -16.40 -7.31 10.47
CA ILE A 36 -15.67 -6.19 9.85
C ILE A 36 -14.80 -5.51 10.91
N THR A 37 -13.54 -5.25 10.58
CA THR A 37 -12.69 -4.29 11.29
C THR A 37 -12.39 -3.11 10.39
N VAL A 38 -12.56 -1.89 10.92
CA VAL A 38 -12.21 -0.67 10.20
C VAL A 38 -10.72 -0.36 10.39
N THR A 39 -9.99 -0.42 9.28
CA THR A 39 -8.57 -0.11 9.15
C THR A 39 -8.41 1.13 8.27
N LYS A 40 -8.65 2.31 8.85
CA LYS A 40 -8.41 3.62 8.21
C LYS A 40 -7.02 3.64 7.56
N ASN A 41 -6.89 4.13 6.33
CA ASN A 41 -5.56 4.17 5.69
C ASN A 41 -4.67 5.25 6.32
N GLY A 42 -3.37 4.96 6.38
CA GLY A 42 -2.38 5.89 6.86
C GLY A 42 -2.02 6.96 5.83
N SER A 43 -1.30 7.99 6.25
CA SER A 43 -0.64 8.97 5.36
C SER A 43 0.87 8.74 5.37
N SER A 44 1.49 8.67 4.18
CA SER A 44 2.89 8.24 4.02
C SER A 44 3.94 9.32 4.33
N PHE A 45 3.57 10.60 4.29
CA PHE A 45 4.54 11.70 4.31
C PHE A 45 5.22 11.94 5.67
N THR A 46 4.70 11.38 6.75
CA THR A 46 5.26 11.52 8.10
C THR A 46 6.12 10.33 8.56
N GLU A 47 5.99 9.16 7.93
CA GLU A 47 6.64 7.92 8.40
C GLU A 47 7.74 7.37 7.49
N PHE A 48 7.67 7.55 6.16
CA PHE A 48 8.49 6.76 5.23
C PHE A 48 9.33 7.55 4.22
N LEU A 49 9.54 8.84 4.43
CA LEU A 49 10.47 9.58 3.57
C LEU A 49 11.90 9.45 4.08
N PRO A 50 12.82 8.81 3.34
CA PRO A 50 14.24 8.91 3.65
C PRO A 50 14.67 10.38 3.60
N PRO A 51 15.46 10.87 4.57
CA PRO A 51 15.99 12.23 4.49
C PRO A 51 16.89 12.35 3.25
N GLY A 52 16.52 13.25 2.33
CA GLY A 52 17.39 13.65 1.21
C GLY A 52 17.01 13.17 -0.19
N GLU A 53 15.81 12.65 -0.43
CA GLU A 53 15.31 12.57 -1.82
C GLU A 53 15.18 14.00 -2.39
N ALA A 54 16.06 14.32 -3.35
CA ALA A 54 15.97 15.56 -4.09
C ALA A 54 14.66 15.58 -4.91
N PRO A 55 14.02 16.74 -5.09
CA PRO A 55 12.92 16.90 -6.03
C PRO A 55 13.30 16.34 -7.41
N GLY A 56 12.33 15.71 -8.08
CA GLY A 56 12.48 15.15 -9.42
C GLY A 56 12.54 16.22 -10.52
N GLU A 57 12.21 15.81 -11.75
CA GLU A 57 12.31 16.63 -12.98
C GLU A 57 11.48 17.92 -12.96
N ILE A 58 10.50 18.06 -12.05
CA ILE A 58 9.77 19.32 -11.86
C ILE A 58 10.70 20.32 -11.17
N THR A 59 11.43 21.08 -11.97
CA THR A 59 12.22 22.18 -11.42
C THR A 59 11.29 23.22 -10.80
N VAL A 60 11.60 23.61 -9.56
CA VAL A 60 10.85 24.58 -8.73
C VAL A 60 10.48 25.88 -9.47
N GLY A 61 11.24 26.23 -10.53
CA GLY A 61 11.04 27.41 -11.38
C GLY A 61 10.03 27.26 -12.54
N GLU A 62 9.57 26.05 -12.87
CA GLU A 62 8.57 25.83 -13.93
C GLU A 62 7.11 25.93 -13.43
N LEU A 63 6.93 25.96 -12.12
CA LEU A 63 5.61 26.03 -11.50
C LEU A 63 5.14 27.48 -11.31
N PRO A 64 3.83 27.74 -11.47
CA PRO A 64 3.26 29.06 -11.18
C PRO A 64 3.43 29.43 -9.70
N GLU A 65 3.61 30.73 -9.42
CA GLU A 65 3.82 31.24 -8.06
C GLU A 65 2.58 31.04 -7.17
N ARG A 66 1.38 31.19 -7.73
CA ARG A 66 0.09 31.02 -7.03
C ARG A 66 -0.69 29.89 -7.67
N PHE A 67 -0.89 28.80 -6.93
CA PHE A 67 -1.69 27.67 -7.39
C PHE A 67 -2.51 27.00 -6.29
N VAL A 68 -3.60 26.36 -6.72
CA VAL A 68 -4.39 25.40 -5.95
C VAL A 68 -4.09 24.00 -6.47
N LEU A 69 -3.95 23.03 -5.56
CA LEU A 69 -3.55 21.66 -5.89
C LEU A 69 -4.75 20.70 -5.88
N PHE A 70 -4.87 19.88 -6.91
CA PHE A 70 -5.86 18.81 -7.00
C PHE A 70 -5.15 17.48 -7.24
N VAL A 71 -4.99 16.68 -6.19
CA VAL A 71 -4.35 15.36 -6.27
C VAL A 71 -5.41 14.27 -6.36
N ALA A 72 -5.57 13.69 -7.55
CA ALA A 72 -6.45 12.55 -7.77
C ALA A 72 -6.20 11.93 -9.15
N THR A 73 -6.48 10.63 -9.29
CA THR A 73 -6.74 10.05 -10.62
C THR A 73 -7.80 10.89 -11.32
N ILE A 74 -7.52 11.36 -12.53
CA ILE A 74 -8.46 12.17 -13.31
C ILE A 74 -9.56 11.23 -13.82
N GLU A 75 -10.67 11.17 -13.09
CA GLU A 75 -11.82 10.30 -13.38
C GLU A 75 -13.14 10.95 -12.94
N GLY A 76 -14.26 10.46 -13.47
CA GLY A 76 -15.57 11.07 -13.25
C GLY A 76 -15.98 11.16 -11.78
N ARG A 77 -15.64 10.16 -10.95
CA ARG A 77 -16.00 10.12 -9.53
C ARG A 77 -15.34 11.23 -8.71
N LYS A 78 -14.16 11.70 -9.13
CA LYS A 78 -13.39 12.73 -8.42
C LYS A 78 -13.91 14.14 -8.68
N ASN A 79 -14.83 14.30 -9.64
CA ASN A 79 -15.53 15.54 -9.93
C ASN A 79 -14.62 16.72 -10.34
N HIS A 80 -13.63 16.44 -11.19
CA HIS A 80 -12.76 17.48 -11.77
C HIS A 80 -13.54 18.56 -12.53
N GLN A 81 -14.68 18.17 -13.11
CA GLN A 81 -15.55 19.07 -13.88
C GLN A 81 -16.08 20.23 -13.03
N LEU A 82 -16.54 19.97 -11.80
CA LEU A 82 -17.02 21.03 -10.90
C LEU A 82 -15.97 22.12 -10.69
N ILE A 83 -14.72 21.73 -10.46
CA ILE A 83 -13.62 22.66 -10.24
C ILE A 83 -13.29 23.45 -11.50
N LEU A 84 -13.26 22.79 -12.66
CA LEU A 84 -13.05 23.47 -13.93
C LEU A 84 -14.14 24.53 -14.19
N ASP A 85 -15.40 24.18 -13.93
CA ASP A 85 -16.53 25.09 -14.10
C ASP A 85 -16.48 26.27 -13.11
N ILE A 86 -16.04 26.04 -11.87
CA ILE A 86 -15.79 27.09 -10.88
C ILE A 86 -14.68 28.04 -11.35
N TRP A 87 -13.57 27.50 -11.86
CA TRP A 87 -12.48 28.31 -12.41
C TRP A 87 -12.92 29.12 -13.62
N ARG A 88 -13.66 28.49 -14.55
CA ARG A 88 -14.23 29.17 -15.71
C ARG A 88 -15.15 30.31 -15.27
N ARG A 89 -16.03 30.05 -14.29
CA ARG A 89 -16.96 31.08 -13.79
C ARG A 89 -16.24 32.27 -13.17
N MET A 90 -15.21 32.03 -12.37
CA MET A 90 -14.40 33.10 -11.79
C MET A 90 -13.77 33.98 -12.89
N ILE A 91 -13.19 33.37 -13.92
CA ILE A 91 -12.58 34.10 -15.05
C ILE A 91 -13.63 34.91 -15.84
N GLU A 92 -14.80 34.32 -16.11
CA GLU A 92 -15.91 35.00 -16.79
C GLU A 92 -16.46 36.20 -16.00
N GLU A 93 -16.45 36.11 -14.66
CA GLU A 93 -16.85 37.20 -13.76
C GLU A 93 -15.74 38.26 -13.56
N GLY A 94 -14.58 38.09 -14.20
CA GLY A 94 -13.45 39.04 -14.15
C GLY A 94 -12.49 38.84 -12.97
N ASP A 95 -12.61 37.74 -12.22
CA ASP A 95 -11.64 37.38 -11.20
C ASP A 95 -10.31 36.93 -11.86
N ASP A 96 -9.20 37.02 -11.11
CA ASP A 96 -7.91 36.40 -11.47
C ASP A 96 -7.61 35.21 -10.53
N PRO A 97 -8.25 34.05 -10.75
CA PRO A 97 -8.00 32.89 -9.93
C PRO A 97 -6.57 32.36 -10.17
N PRO A 98 -5.95 31.76 -9.13
CA PRO A 98 -4.63 31.15 -9.26
C PRO A 98 -4.67 29.98 -10.24
N HIS A 99 -3.50 29.50 -10.64
CA HIS A 99 -3.40 28.31 -11.48
C HIS A 99 -3.98 27.09 -10.75
N LEU A 100 -4.53 26.15 -11.52
CA LEU A 100 -4.99 24.86 -11.01
C LEU A 100 -3.98 23.79 -11.45
N VAL A 101 -3.31 23.17 -10.47
CA VAL A 101 -2.36 22.08 -10.72
C VAL A 101 -3.04 20.77 -10.36
N CYS A 102 -3.37 19.97 -11.37
CA CYS A 102 -3.96 18.65 -11.22
C CYS A 102 -2.86 17.58 -11.32
N VAL A 103 -2.70 16.77 -10.28
CA VAL A 103 -1.73 15.68 -10.24
C VAL A 103 -2.48 14.35 -10.25
N GLY A 104 -2.25 13.54 -11.28
CA GLY A 104 -2.72 12.16 -11.30
C GLY A 104 -2.81 11.55 -12.69
N ARG A 105 -2.96 10.23 -12.72
CA ARG A 105 -3.14 9.47 -13.95
C ARG A 105 -4.53 9.68 -14.53
N LEU A 106 -4.67 9.53 -15.85
CA LEU A 106 -5.98 9.48 -16.49
C LEU A 106 -6.67 8.15 -16.13
N GLY A 107 -7.91 8.25 -15.65
CA GLY A 107 -8.72 7.12 -15.24
C GLY A 107 -10.00 6.97 -16.04
N TRP A 108 -10.95 6.24 -15.47
CA TRP A 108 -12.23 5.95 -16.10
C TRP A 108 -13.06 7.22 -16.33
N LYS A 109 -13.70 7.33 -17.51
CA LYS A 109 -14.48 8.50 -17.93
C LYS A 109 -13.71 9.83 -17.88
N SER A 110 -12.40 9.80 -18.07
CA SER A 110 -11.56 11.01 -18.13
C SER A 110 -11.71 11.79 -19.43
N THR A 111 -12.08 11.13 -20.54
CA THR A 111 -12.11 11.73 -21.89
C THR A 111 -12.94 13.00 -21.96
N ALA A 112 -14.16 12.98 -21.41
CA ALA A 112 -15.04 14.15 -21.44
C ALA A 112 -14.41 15.37 -20.74
N PHE A 113 -13.83 15.15 -19.56
CA PHE A 113 -13.13 16.21 -18.83
C PHE A 113 -11.92 16.74 -19.60
N ILE A 114 -11.09 15.85 -20.16
CA ILE A 114 -9.90 16.25 -20.93
C ILE A 114 -10.30 17.04 -22.18
N SER A 115 -11.34 16.61 -22.90
CA SER A 115 -11.89 17.37 -24.03
C SER A 115 -12.30 18.77 -23.61
N THR A 116 -13.04 18.92 -22.49
CA THR A 116 -13.43 20.25 -21.99
C THR A 116 -12.23 21.11 -21.62
N VAL A 117 -11.18 20.54 -21.00
CA VAL A 117 -9.94 21.28 -20.71
C VAL A 117 -9.27 21.78 -21.99
N VAL A 118 -9.13 20.92 -23.01
CA VAL A 118 -8.50 21.27 -24.29
C VAL A 118 -9.32 22.31 -25.06
N GLU A 119 -10.64 22.12 -25.16
CA GLU A 119 -11.56 23.05 -25.82
C GLU A 119 -11.58 24.43 -25.16
N SER A 120 -11.41 24.46 -23.83
CA SER A 120 -11.28 25.71 -23.08
C SER A 120 -9.93 26.42 -23.26
N GLY A 121 -9.00 25.84 -24.03
CA GLY A 121 -7.64 26.34 -24.15
C GLY A 121 -6.90 26.36 -22.81
N TYR A 122 -7.16 25.35 -21.96
CA TYR A 122 -6.65 25.28 -20.58
C TYR A 122 -7.00 26.52 -19.74
N LEU A 123 -8.16 27.13 -20.01
CA LEU A 123 -8.60 28.41 -19.43
C LEU A 123 -7.52 29.51 -19.52
N GLY A 124 -6.94 29.65 -20.72
CA GLY A 124 -5.85 30.59 -20.98
C GLY A 124 -4.54 30.18 -20.29
N GLY A 125 -4.23 28.89 -20.27
CA GLY A 125 -2.99 28.35 -19.68
C GLY A 125 -2.98 28.26 -18.14
N ARG A 126 -4.15 28.35 -17.49
CA ARG A 126 -4.27 28.27 -16.02
C ARG A 126 -4.32 26.84 -15.49
N ILE A 127 -4.65 25.86 -16.33
CA ILE A 127 -4.77 24.47 -15.95
C ILE A 127 -3.49 23.71 -16.29
N HIS A 128 -2.86 23.10 -15.28
CA HIS A 128 -1.66 22.27 -15.42
C HIS A 128 -2.00 20.82 -15.07
N LEU A 129 -1.68 19.89 -15.96
CA LEU A 129 -1.90 18.46 -15.75
C LEU A 129 -0.55 17.77 -15.59
N LEU A 130 -0.24 17.33 -14.37
CA LEU A 130 0.98 16.63 -14.02
C LEU A 130 0.70 15.13 -13.84
N ARG A 131 1.62 14.31 -14.35
CA ARG A 131 1.53 12.85 -14.31
C ARG A 131 2.83 12.28 -13.77
N GLU A 132 2.71 11.23 -12.97
CA GLU A 132 3.85 10.39 -12.57
C GLU A 132 4.98 11.18 -11.89
N ILE A 133 4.60 12.02 -10.93
CA ILE A 133 5.55 12.76 -10.08
C ILE A 133 5.97 11.90 -8.89
N CYS A 134 7.19 12.09 -8.40
CA CYS A 134 7.66 11.40 -7.20
C CYS A 134 7.05 12.00 -5.92
N ASP A 135 7.18 11.28 -4.80
CA ASP A 135 6.64 11.70 -3.51
C ASP A 135 7.28 13.00 -3.00
N ALA A 136 8.57 13.24 -3.30
CA ALA A 136 9.27 14.48 -2.97
C ALA A 136 8.65 15.70 -3.69
N ASP A 137 8.35 15.58 -4.99
CA ASP A 137 7.69 16.63 -5.77
C ASP A 137 6.26 16.86 -5.29
N LEU A 138 5.52 15.78 -5.03
CA LEU A 138 4.16 15.87 -4.50
C LEU A 138 4.12 16.58 -3.14
N ARG A 139 5.06 16.27 -2.25
CA ARG A 139 5.23 16.97 -0.96
C ARG A 139 5.51 18.46 -1.17
N MET A 140 6.40 18.81 -2.09
CA MET A 140 6.69 20.20 -2.44
C MET A 140 5.42 20.92 -2.93
N LEU A 141 4.65 20.29 -3.82
CA LEU A 141 3.37 20.83 -4.31
C LEU A 141 2.37 21.06 -3.19
N TYR A 142 2.19 20.09 -2.29
CA TYR A 142 1.34 20.28 -1.10
C TYR A 142 1.80 21.51 -0.31
N SER A 143 3.09 21.61 0.02
CA SER A 143 3.65 22.68 0.84
C SER A 143 3.51 24.09 0.23
N ARG A 144 3.61 24.21 -1.10
CA ARG A 144 3.54 25.49 -1.82
C ARG A 144 2.12 25.87 -2.26
N SER A 145 1.19 24.93 -2.32
CA SER A 145 -0.19 25.21 -2.70
C SER A 145 -0.86 26.18 -1.73
N LEU A 146 -1.80 27.00 -2.25
CA LEU A 146 -2.65 27.86 -1.43
C LEU A 146 -3.61 27.04 -0.56
N PHE A 147 -4.14 25.95 -1.12
CA PHE A 147 -4.93 24.91 -0.48
C PHE A 147 -5.11 23.76 -1.50
N THR A 148 -5.74 22.68 -1.08
CA THR A 148 -6.02 21.51 -1.92
C THR A 148 -7.51 21.27 -2.14
N LEU A 149 -7.84 20.51 -3.18
CA LEU A 149 -9.22 20.18 -3.55
C LEU A 149 -9.44 18.66 -3.56
N CYS A 150 -10.57 18.22 -2.99
CA CYS A 150 -11.06 16.85 -3.08
C CYS A 150 -12.61 16.81 -3.16
N PRO A 151 -13.21 17.30 -4.26
CA PRO A 151 -14.67 17.41 -4.44
C PRO A 151 -15.33 16.07 -4.84
N SER A 152 -14.75 14.93 -4.44
CA SER A 152 -15.16 13.61 -4.90
C SER A 152 -16.63 13.30 -4.54
N PHE A 153 -17.35 12.65 -5.45
CA PHE A 153 -18.70 12.13 -5.18
C PHE A 153 -18.72 11.00 -4.16
N TYR A 154 -17.62 10.24 -4.11
CA TYR A 154 -17.46 9.09 -3.24
C TYR A 154 -15.98 8.80 -3.07
N GLU A 155 -15.53 8.37 -1.91
CA GLU A 155 -14.20 7.82 -1.64
C GLU A 155 -14.29 6.62 -0.71
N GLY A 156 -13.36 5.67 -0.87
CA GLY A 156 -13.16 4.62 0.12
C GLY A 156 -12.56 5.17 1.42
N TRP A 157 -11.54 6.02 1.31
CA TRP A 157 -10.95 6.76 2.43
C TRP A 157 -10.76 8.23 2.08
N GLY A 158 -9.92 8.54 1.09
CA GLY A 158 -9.59 9.93 0.74
C GLY A 158 -8.16 10.29 1.18
N LEU A 159 -7.18 9.50 0.75
CA LEU A 159 -5.75 9.75 1.01
C LEU A 159 -5.31 11.20 0.74
N PRO A 160 -5.71 11.86 -0.37
CA PRO A 160 -5.31 13.24 -0.64
C PRO A 160 -5.75 14.24 0.45
N VAL A 161 -6.90 14.00 1.09
CA VAL A 161 -7.38 14.83 2.20
C VAL A 161 -6.47 14.64 3.41
N GLY A 162 -6.20 13.39 3.78
CA GLY A 162 -5.35 13.09 4.92
C GLY A 162 -3.91 13.58 4.75
N GLU A 163 -3.37 13.50 3.52
CA GLU A 163 -2.06 14.02 3.14
C GLU A 163 -1.98 15.54 3.24
N ALA A 164 -2.96 16.26 2.70
CA ALA A 164 -2.99 17.72 2.78
C ALA A 164 -3.04 18.20 4.24
N LEU A 165 -3.92 17.61 5.05
CA LEU A 165 -4.05 17.96 6.46
C LEU A 165 -2.79 17.59 7.26
N ALA A 166 -2.15 16.46 6.97
CA ALA A 166 -0.87 16.07 7.58
C ALA A 166 0.26 17.08 7.26
N MET A 167 0.20 17.75 6.11
CA MET A 167 1.11 18.83 5.72
C MET A 167 0.72 20.20 6.30
N GLY A 168 -0.32 20.28 7.13
CA GLY A 168 -0.82 21.55 7.66
C GLY A 168 -1.52 22.41 6.62
N LYS A 169 -2.01 21.81 5.53
CA LYS A 169 -2.67 22.48 4.42
C LYS A 169 -4.17 22.25 4.45
N ILE A 170 -4.91 23.30 4.12
CA ILE A 170 -6.37 23.23 3.99
C ILE A 170 -6.71 22.27 2.85
N CYS A 171 -7.67 21.38 3.08
CA CYS A 171 -8.33 20.62 2.04
C CYS A 171 -9.79 21.05 1.93
N VAL A 172 -10.18 21.50 0.74
CA VAL A 172 -11.59 21.76 0.39
C VAL A 172 -12.16 20.47 -0.18
N CYS A 173 -13.02 19.80 0.58
CA CYS A 173 -13.53 18.48 0.23
C CYS A 173 -15.06 18.42 0.26
N SER A 174 -15.64 17.42 -0.37
CA SER A 174 -17.08 17.18 -0.21
C SER A 174 -17.38 16.59 1.18
N ASP A 175 -18.61 16.75 1.64
CA ASP A 175 -19.11 16.16 2.89
C ASP A 175 -19.58 14.70 2.71
N ARG A 176 -19.16 14.04 1.62
CA ARG A 176 -19.68 12.73 1.20
C ARG A 176 -18.77 11.56 1.53
N ALA A 177 -19.39 10.39 1.64
CA ALA A 177 -18.74 9.11 1.84
C ALA A 177 -17.79 9.13 3.06
N SER A 178 -16.53 8.76 2.86
CA SER A 178 -15.53 8.68 3.93
C SER A 178 -14.80 10.00 4.19
N LEU A 179 -14.99 11.05 3.38
CA LEU A 179 -14.23 12.29 3.51
C LEU A 179 -14.41 12.98 4.88
N PRO A 180 -15.61 13.01 5.49
CA PRO A 180 -15.78 13.52 6.86
C PRO A 180 -15.03 12.71 7.91
N GLU A 181 -14.79 11.42 7.68
CA GLU A 181 -14.05 10.55 8.60
C GLU A 181 -12.54 10.80 8.56
N VAL A 182 -12.04 11.34 7.44
CA VAL A 182 -10.64 11.75 7.26
C VAL A 182 -10.43 13.17 7.76
N ALA A 183 -11.26 14.10 7.29
CA ALA A 183 -11.05 15.52 7.54
C ALA A 183 -11.51 15.98 8.93
N GLY A 184 -12.57 15.36 9.48
CA GLY A 184 -13.14 15.76 10.76
C GLY A 184 -13.48 17.26 10.79
N GLU A 185 -13.12 17.94 11.88
CA GLU A 185 -13.29 19.39 12.03
C GLU A 185 -12.27 20.25 11.24
N PHE A 186 -11.25 19.62 10.66
CA PHE A 186 -10.15 20.30 9.97
C PHE A 186 -10.41 20.51 8.47
N GLY A 187 -11.42 19.84 7.91
CA GLY A 187 -11.83 20.01 6.52
C GLY A 187 -12.62 21.31 6.29
N VAL A 188 -12.46 21.87 5.10
CA VAL A 188 -13.40 22.88 4.58
C VAL A 188 -14.36 22.17 3.64
N TYR A 189 -15.62 22.07 4.04
CA TYR A 189 -16.60 21.31 3.29
C TYR A 189 -17.31 22.15 2.23
N ILE A 190 -17.52 21.57 1.06
CA ILE A 190 -18.37 22.10 -0.01
C ILE A 190 -19.50 21.13 -0.35
N ASP A 191 -20.65 21.68 -0.72
CA ASP A 191 -21.76 20.89 -1.24
C ASP A 191 -21.64 20.78 -2.77
N ILE A 192 -21.20 19.62 -3.23
CA ILE A 192 -21.01 19.35 -4.66
C ILE A 192 -22.30 19.28 -5.47
N ALA A 193 -23.48 19.36 -4.83
CA ALA A 193 -24.77 19.56 -5.49
C ALA A 193 -25.18 21.04 -5.59
N ASP A 194 -24.52 21.93 -4.86
CA ASP A 194 -24.76 23.38 -4.87
C ASP A 194 -23.51 24.11 -5.39
N PHE A 195 -23.55 24.41 -6.70
CA PHE A 195 -22.45 25.06 -7.40
C PHE A 195 -22.12 26.43 -6.80
N ASP A 196 -23.12 27.27 -6.54
CA ASP A 196 -22.92 28.64 -6.09
C ASP A 196 -22.34 28.68 -4.66
N ARG A 197 -22.77 27.78 -3.78
CA ARG A 197 -22.16 27.63 -2.45
C ARG A 197 -20.72 27.13 -2.54
N SER A 198 -20.45 26.14 -3.39
CA SER A 198 -19.09 25.63 -3.60
C SER A 198 -18.15 26.72 -4.12
N LEU A 199 -18.61 27.49 -5.11
CA LEU A 199 -17.92 28.65 -5.65
C LEU A 199 -17.65 29.69 -4.56
N ALA A 200 -18.65 30.04 -3.76
CA ALA A 200 -18.51 31.03 -2.69
C ALA A 200 -17.46 30.62 -1.64
N VAL A 201 -17.43 29.35 -1.24
CA VAL A 201 -16.41 28.82 -0.31
C VAL A 201 -15.01 28.93 -0.90
N ILE A 202 -14.82 28.45 -2.14
CA ILE A 202 -13.52 28.49 -2.82
C ILE A 202 -13.06 29.93 -3.03
N ARG A 203 -13.95 30.81 -3.52
CA ARG A 203 -13.67 32.23 -3.72
C ARG A 203 -13.34 32.95 -2.41
N GLY A 204 -14.06 32.65 -1.32
CA GLY A 204 -13.77 33.19 0.01
C GLY A 204 -12.40 32.76 0.52
N LEU A 205 -12.05 31.49 0.33
CA LEU A 205 -10.70 31.02 0.64
C LEU A 205 -9.65 31.71 -0.22
N LEU A 206 -9.90 32.01 -1.50
CA LEU A 206 -8.95 32.70 -2.38
C LEU A 206 -8.73 34.18 -2.01
N SER A 207 -9.75 34.86 -1.50
CA SER A 207 -9.69 36.29 -1.18
C SER A 207 -9.19 36.59 0.25
N ASP A 208 -9.42 35.71 1.23
CA ASP A 208 -9.04 35.96 2.63
C ASP A 208 -7.79 35.18 3.06
N ASN A 209 -6.62 35.81 2.94
CA ASN A 209 -5.35 35.23 3.38
C ASN A 209 -5.26 35.02 4.90
N ALA A 210 -5.93 35.86 5.69
CA ALA A 210 -5.91 35.77 7.14
C ALA A 210 -6.75 34.58 7.61
N ALA A 211 -7.92 34.35 7.00
CA ALA A 211 -8.72 33.16 7.24
C ALA A 211 -7.97 31.88 6.88
N ARG A 212 -7.34 31.82 5.70
CA ARG A 212 -6.50 30.67 5.31
C ARG A 212 -5.41 30.40 6.35
N SER A 213 -4.69 31.44 6.76
CA SER A 213 -3.59 31.31 7.73
C SER A 213 -4.07 30.81 9.10
N ARG A 214 -5.26 31.26 9.56
CA ARG A 214 -5.88 30.77 10.80
C ARG A 214 -6.27 29.30 10.71
N LEU A 215 -6.89 28.88 9.60
CA LEU A 215 -7.28 27.49 9.36
C LEU A 215 -6.06 26.58 9.31
N GLU A 216 -5.04 26.92 8.53
CA GLU A 216 -3.79 26.16 8.47
C GLU A 216 -3.08 26.08 9.83
N ALA A 217 -3.07 27.17 10.61
CA ALA A 217 -2.52 27.15 11.96
C ALA A 217 -3.30 26.20 12.89
N ASN A 218 -4.63 26.13 12.75
CA ASN A 218 -5.44 25.17 13.50
C ASN A 218 -5.14 23.72 13.09
N ILE A 219 -5.01 23.45 11.79
CA ILE A 219 -4.64 22.13 11.26
C ILE A 219 -3.28 21.71 11.82
N ARG A 220 -2.25 22.55 11.69
CA ARG A 220 -0.88 22.26 12.21
C ARG A 220 -0.85 22.00 13.71
N ARG A 221 -1.77 22.58 14.47
CA ARG A 221 -1.82 22.42 15.93
C ARG A 221 -2.59 21.18 16.37
N GLY A 222 -3.58 20.72 15.60
CA GLY A 222 -4.56 19.74 16.10
C GLY A 222 -4.79 18.51 15.23
N TYR A 223 -4.39 18.51 13.96
CA TYR A 223 -4.63 17.36 13.09
C TYR A 223 -3.61 16.25 13.35
N GLU A 224 -4.09 15.08 13.74
CA GLU A 224 -3.27 13.88 13.93
C GLU A 224 -3.52 12.88 12.80
N PRO A 225 -2.56 12.63 11.90
CA PRO A 225 -2.75 11.68 10.82
C PRO A 225 -2.80 10.24 11.34
N VAL A 226 -3.65 9.42 10.72
CA VAL A 226 -3.52 7.97 10.84
C VAL A 226 -2.18 7.58 10.23
N THR A 227 -1.41 6.76 10.94
CA THR A 227 -0.10 6.32 10.50
C THR A 227 -0.16 4.89 9.97
N TRP A 228 0.64 4.54 8.97
CA TRP A 228 0.66 3.18 8.41
C TRP A 228 1.10 2.15 9.45
N HIS A 229 1.98 2.51 10.38
CA HIS A 229 2.29 1.65 11.53
C HIS A 229 1.05 1.32 12.36
N SER A 230 0.21 2.32 12.62
CA SER A 230 -1.06 2.11 13.34
C SER A 230 -2.04 1.24 12.54
N VAL A 231 -2.05 1.37 11.20
CA VAL A 231 -2.85 0.52 10.31
C VAL A 231 -2.38 -0.93 10.39
N ALA A 232 -1.07 -1.16 10.24
CA ALA A 232 -0.47 -2.49 10.27
C ALA A 232 -0.81 -3.23 11.58
N LYS A 233 -0.67 -2.55 12.73
CA LYS A 233 -1.06 -3.10 14.04
C LYS A 233 -2.53 -3.54 14.08
N LYS A 234 -3.44 -2.71 13.54
CA LYS A 234 -4.87 -3.03 13.50
C LYS A 234 -5.18 -4.20 12.56
N VAL A 235 -4.53 -4.27 11.40
CA VAL A 235 -4.66 -5.39 10.46
C VAL A 235 -4.22 -6.69 11.11
N VAL A 236 -3.03 -6.71 11.74
CA VAL A 236 -2.50 -7.90 12.43
C VAL A 236 -3.44 -8.35 13.54
N ALA A 237 -3.92 -7.42 14.39
CA ALA A 237 -4.85 -7.74 15.47
C ALA A 237 -6.18 -8.30 14.94
N ALA A 238 -6.69 -7.79 13.83
CA ALA A 238 -7.91 -8.30 13.19
C ALA A 238 -7.72 -9.73 12.67
N CYS A 239 -6.60 -10.02 12.01
CA CYS A 239 -6.27 -11.37 11.54
C CYS A 239 -6.10 -12.37 12.70
N GLN A 240 -5.45 -11.97 13.80
CA GLN A 240 -5.30 -12.80 15.00
C GLN A 240 -6.67 -13.10 15.63
N SER A 241 -7.53 -12.10 15.74
CA SER A 241 -8.87 -12.25 16.33
C SER A 241 -9.76 -13.16 15.48
N ALA A 242 -9.64 -13.10 14.14
CA ALA A 242 -10.47 -13.88 13.22
C ALA A 242 -10.09 -15.37 13.16
N THR A 243 -8.82 -15.70 13.39
CA THR A 243 -8.34 -17.09 13.25
C THR A 243 -8.49 -17.91 14.53
N GLY A 244 -8.76 -17.29 15.68
CA GLY A 244 -8.70 -17.95 17.00
C GLY A 244 -7.30 -18.48 17.34
N VAL A 245 -6.31 -18.22 16.50
CA VAL A 245 -4.91 -18.60 16.67
C VAL A 245 -4.25 -17.46 17.42
N VAL A 246 -3.90 -17.71 18.68
CA VAL A 246 -2.95 -16.87 19.40
C VAL A 246 -1.65 -16.93 18.59
N TRP A 247 -1.23 -15.80 18.04
CA TRP A 247 0.10 -15.69 17.47
C TRP A 247 1.09 -15.91 18.62
N GLN A 248 1.63 -17.13 18.69
CA GLN A 248 2.77 -17.43 19.53
C GLN A 248 4.02 -17.10 18.74
N GLU A 249 4.94 -16.39 19.39
CA GLU A 249 6.31 -16.20 18.93
C GLU A 249 6.87 -17.55 18.47
N PRO A 250 7.53 -17.64 17.30
CA PRO A 250 7.81 -18.93 16.69
C PRO A 250 8.72 -19.79 17.57
N TYR A 251 8.27 -21.05 17.78
CA TYR A 251 8.93 -22.29 18.22
C TYR A 251 10.47 -22.32 18.33
N PRO A 252 11.06 -23.21 19.18
CA PRO A 252 12.48 -23.16 19.56
C PRO A 252 13.42 -23.04 18.36
N TYR A 253 14.23 -21.98 18.38
CA TYR A 253 15.28 -21.72 17.42
C TYR A 253 16.61 -22.36 17.85
N THR A 254 17.44 -22.73 16.87
CA THR A 254 18.85 -23.08 17.09
C THR A 254 19.71 -22.14 16.25
N SER A 255 20.78 -21.60 16.83
CA SER A 255 21.72 -20.73 16.14
C SER A 255 22.72 -21.57 15.34
N ILE A 256 22.80 -21.35 14.03
CA ILE A 256 23.76 -22.03 13.15
C ILE A 256 24.84 -21.02 12.72
N PRO A 257 26.15 -21.33 12.89
CA PRO A 257 27.22 -20.41 12.49
C PRO A 257 27.17 -20.07 10.99
N TYR A 258 27.46 -18.81 10.66
CA TYR A 258 27.64 -18.34 9.29
C TYR A 258 28.63 -19.24 8.53
N SER A 259 28.33 -19.58 7.27
CA SER A 259 29.06 -20.54 6.39
C SER A 259 28.95 -22.04 6.71
N SER A 260 28.08 -22.43 7.65
CA SER A 260 27.79 -23.84 7.89
C SER A 260 27.01 -24.48 6.73
N GLU A 261 27.49 -25.60 6.21
CA GLU A 261 26.72 -26.44 5.29
C GLU A 261 25.73 -27.30 6.10
N VAL A 262 24.43 -27.06 5.93
CA VAL A 262 23.36 -27.80 6.62
C VAL A 262 22.88 -28.94 5.74
N ASN A 263 23.16 -30.18 6.16
CA ASN A 263 22.68 -31.37 5.48
C ASN A 263 21.42 -31.90 6.16
N PHE A 264 20.31 -31.85 5.43
CA PHE A 264 19.11 -32.60 5.75
C PHE A 264 19.34 -34.01 5.18
N GLY A 265 19.24 -35.06 6.00
CA GLY A 265 19.35 -36.43 5.50
C GLY A 265 18.36 -36.71 4.36
N LYS A 266 18.52 -37.85 3.67
CA LYS A 266 17.54 -38.29 2.65
C LYS A 266 16.13 -38.30 3.24
N LEU A 267 15.26 -37.45 2.70
CA LEU A 267 13.82 -37.61 2.84
C LEU A 267 13.43 -38.74 1.89
N ASP A 268 12.98 -39.87 2.43
CA ASP A 268 12.53 -41.00 1.61
C ASP A 268 11.37 -40.55 0.71
N ARG A 269 11.49 -40.82 -0.59
CA ARG A 269 10.40 -40.74 -1.57
C ARG A 269 10.06 -42.16 -2.00
N ASP A 270 8.78 -42.52 -1.90
CA ASP A 270 8.04 -43.04 -3.07
C ASP A 270 6.58 -43.32 -2.73
N ILE A 271 5.66 -42.70 -3.48
CA ILE A 271 4.64 -43.46 -4.21
C ILE A 271 4.57 -42.84 -5.63
N ASP A 272 4.57 -43.72 -6.62
CA ASP A 272 4.00 -43.59 -7.98
C ASP A 272 4.63 -42.70 -9.08
N GLY A 273 5.98 -42.63 -9.15
CA GLY A 273 6.78 -42.47 -10.40
C GLY A 273 6.15 -41.68 -11.58
N THR A 274 6.67 -40.50 -11.93
CA THR A 274 7.90 -40.44 -12.75
C THR A 274 8.50 -39.03 -12.74
N GLY A 275 9.40 -38.77 -11.78
CA GLY A 275 10.35 -37.65 -11.81
C GLY A 275 11.62 -37.94 -12.62
N GLU A 276 12.03 -39.21 -12.73
CA GLU A 276 13.26 -39.60 -13.44
C GLU A 276 13.16 -39.41 -14.96
N ALA A 277 11.99 -39.63 -15.57
CA ALA A 277 11.78 -39.40 -17.00
C ALA A 277 11.92 -37.91 -17.39
N VAL A 278 11.65 -37.00 -16.45
CA VAL A 278 11.77 -35.55 -16.61
C VAL A 278 13.21 -35.09 -16.36
N LEU A 279 13.87 -35.63 -15.33
CA LEU A 279 15.29 -35.37 -15.03
C LEU A 279 16.22 -35.81 -16.16
N ALA A 280 16.02 -37.00 -16.72
CA ALA A 280 16.80 -37.50 -17.87
C ALA A 280 16.63 -36.66 -19.15
N ARG A 281 15.55 -35.85 -19.23
CA ARG A 281 15.29 -34.90 -20.33
C ARG A 281 15.91 -33.53 -20.04
N ILE A 282 15.93 -33.09 -18.79
CA ILE A 282 16.59 -31.84 -18.34
C ILE A 282 18.13 -31.95 -18.47
N GLU A 283 18.71 -33.09 -18.06
CA GLU A 283 20.15 -33.35 -18.15
C GLU A 283 20.65 -33.41 -19.61
N ARG A 284 19.79 -33.86 -20.54
CA ARG A 284 20.15 -34.00 -21.96
C ARG A 284 20.09 -32.66 -22.72
N THR A 285 19.39 -31.65 -22.20
CA THR A 285 19.11 -30.39 -22.92
C THR A 285 19.94 -29.19 -22.42
N ARG A 286 20.59 -29.25 -21.24
CA ARG A 286 21.21 -28.06 -20.61
C ARG A 286 22.75 -28.03 -20.56
N ARG A 287 23.41 -28.40 -21.67
CA ARG A 287 24.75 -27.87 -21.97
C ARG A 287 24.60 -26.62 -22.83
N GLY A 288 24.54 -25.45 -22.20
CA GLY A 288 24.63 -24.15 -22.87
C GLY A 288 23.58 -23.15 -22.41
N LEU A 289 24.06 -22.06 -21.77
CA LEU A 289 23.47 -20.72 -21.70
C LEU A 289 21.98 -20.59 -21.33
N PHE A 290 21.73 -20.05 -20.13
CA PHE A 290 20.42 -19.56 -19.71
C PHE A 290 20.05 -18.29 -20.47
N LEU A 291 18.93 -18.32 -21.20
CA LEU A 291 18.23 -17.14 -21.69
C LEU A 291 16.74 -17.25 -21.37
N GLY A 292 16.28 -16.34 -20.51
CA GLY A 292 15.13 -15.44 -20.69
C GLY A 292 13.69 -15.97 -20.79
N GLU A 293 13.44 -17.15 -21.35
CA GLU A 293 12.07 -17.47 -21.81
C GLU A 293 11.70 -18.91 -21.50
N LEU A 294 11.27 -19.21 -20.27
CA LEU A 294 10.47 -20.40 -19.91
C LEU A 294 10.13 -20.38 -18.40
N LEU A 295 9.17 -19.55 -18.01
CA LEU A 295 8.40 -19.73 -16.79
C LEU A 295 6.93 -19.48 -17.11
N GLN A 296 6.27 -20.48 -17.73
CA GLN A 296 4.82 -20.57 -17.68
C GLN A 296 4.42 -21.59 -16.61
N GLU A 297 3.66 -21.10 -15.65
CA GLU A 297 2.56 -21.75 -14.93
C GLU A 297 2.53 -23.28 -14.96
N GLN A 298 3.38 -23.94 -14.17
CA GLN A 298 3.05 -25.10 -13.32
C GLN A 298 4.33 -25.72 -12.75
N ASN A 299 4.41 -25.74 -11.42
CA ASN A 299 5.48 -26.27 -10.55
C ASN A 299 6.66 -25.30 -10.30
N PHE A 300 6.63 -24.54 -9.20
CA PHE A 300 7.71 -23.62 -8.84
C PHE A 300 8.51 -24.03 -7.60
N LEU A 301 9.82 -23.73 -7.65
CA LEU A 301 10.79 -23.65 -6.57
C LEU A 301 11.72 -22.47 -6.94
N TRP A 302 11.72 -21.33 -6.23
CA TRP A 302 12.69 -20.22 -6.44
C TRP A 302 13.02 -19.51 -5.11
N GLY A 303 14.27 -19.09 -4.94
CA GLY A 303 14.76 -18.21 -3.85
C GLY A 303 15.75 -17.20 -4.44
N GLU A 304 15.76 -15.94 -3.97
CA GLU A 304 16.18 -14.84 -4.85
C GLU A 304 17.30 -13.86 -4.39
N GLU A 305 18.01 -13.99 -3.21
CA GLU A 305 19.48 -13.69 -2.96
C GLU A 305 19.89 -13.44 -1.45
N ILE A 306 21.21 -13.43 -1.10
CA ILE A 306 21.85 -13.37 0.28
C ILE A 306 23.19 -12.61 0.27
N ARG A 307 23.52 -11.65 1.22
CA ARG A 307 24.71 -10.68 1.29
C ARG A 307 26.02 -11.19 1.94
N SER A 308 27.17 -10.95 1.29
CA SER A 308 28.51 -11.39 1.65
C SER A 308 29.54 -10.39 1.14
N HIS A 309 30.44 -9.97 2.03
CA HIS A 309 31.52 -9.02 1.72
C HIS A 309 31.03 -7.73 1.04
N GLY A 310 29.88 -7.26 1.50
CA GLY A 310 29.44 -5.91 1.25
C GLY A 310 28.78 -5.68 -0.10
N PHE A 311 28.00 -6.65 -0.65
CA PHE A 311 27.16 -6.79 -1.88
C PHE A 311 26.17 -7.97 -1.66
N TRP A 312 24.82 -7.82 -1.57
CA TRP A 312 23.69 -8.72 -2.02
C TRP A 312 22.26 -8.32 -1.52
N ALA A 313 21.26 -8.96 -2.16
CA ALA A 313 19.83 -8.67 -2.30
C ALA A 313 18.88 -9.77 -1.71
N TYR A 314 17.64 -9.89 -2.22
CA TYR A 314 16.34 -10.11 -1.53
C TYR A 314 15.51 -11.35 -1.95
N PRO A 315 14.61 -11.96 -1.11
CA PRO A 315 13.50 -12.81 -1.64
C PRO A 315 12.00 -12.50 -1.39
N GLU A 316 11.51 -11.74 -0.43
CA GLU A 316 11.30 -10.29 -0.49
C GLU A 316 11.25 -9.81 0.97
N ASP A 317 12.28 -10.07 1.77
CA ASP A 317 13.70 -9.97 1.49
C ASP A 317 14.52 -10.94 2.39
N TRP A 318 13.84 -11.85 3.10
CA TRP A 318 14.24 -12.43 4.40
C TRP A 318 13.87 -13.91 4.60
N GLY A 319 13.67 -14.68 3.51
CA GLY A 319 13.72 -16.14 3.62
C GLY A 319 13.39 -16.96 2.37
N THR A 320 14.14 -18.04 2.17
CA THR A 320 13.95 -19.00 1.06
C THR A 320 13.02 -20.13 1.51
N TRP A 321 12.04 -20.46 0.67
CA TRP A 321 11.06 -21.51 0.93
C TRP A 321 11.22 -22.64 -0.08
N ALA A 322 11.41 -23.86 0.40
CA ALA A 322 11.31 -25.06 -0.43
C ALA A 322 10.07 -25.84 -0.01
N CYS A 323 9.07 -25.89 -0.88
CA CYS A 323 7.88 -26.72 -0.70
C CYS A 323 8.05 -27.99 -1.54
N HIS A 324 7.98 -29.15 -0.92
CA HIS A 324 8.01 -30.43 -1.60
C HIS A 324 6.90 -31.33 -1.05
N ALA A 325 6.41 -32.29 -1.85
CA ALA A 325 5.41 -33.27 -1.43
C ALA A 325 5.97 -34.09 -0.25
N GLY A 326 5.65 -33.66 0.98
CA GLY A 326 6.15 -34.21 2.24
C GLY A 326 6.58 -33.18 3.29
N GLY A 327 6.81 -31.90 2.95
CA GLY A 327 7.17 -30.87 3.94
C GLY A 327 7.69 -29.55 3.35
N ASP A 328 7.84 -28.55 4.23
CA ASP A 328 8.32 -27.20 3.94
C ASP A 328 9.58 -26.87 4.76
N ILE A 329 10.56 -26.22 4.14
CA ILE A 329 11.75 -25.66 4.81
C ILE A 329 11.81 -24.16 4.55
N ALA A 330 12.06 -23.37 5.61
CA ALA A 330 12.26 -21.93 5.52
C ALA A 330 13.52 -21.49 6.31
N VAL A 331 14.23 -20.47 5.81
CA VAL A 331 15.40 -19.87 6.48
C VAL A 331 15.15 -18.38 6.66
N ALA A 332 15.53 -17.77 7.78
CA ALA A 332 15.48 -16.31 7.98
C ALA A 332 16.77 -15.77 8.60
N LEU A 333 17.10 -14.51 8.31
CA LEU A 333 18.24 -13.79 8.92
C LEU A 333 17.70 -12.68 9.82
N ALA A 334 18.18 -12.58 11.06
CA ALA A 334 17.86 -11.44 11.93
C ALA A 334 19.10 -10.56 12.19
N PRO A 335 18.93 -9.24 12.36
CA PRO A 335 19.98 -8.36 12.86
C PRO A 335 20.43 -8.83 14.26
N SER A 336 21.73 -8.90 14.48
CA SER A 336 22.35 -9.23 15.76
C SER A 336 23.23 -8.06 16.20
N ASP A 337 23.37 -7.83 17.51
CA ASP A 337 24.30 -6.81 18.05
C ASP A 337 25.79 -7.19 17.88
N SER A 338 26.05 -8.33 17.21
CA SER A 338 27.38 -8.85 16.90
C SER A 338 27.76 -8.60 15.42
N VAL A 339 29.03 -8.83 15.07
CA VAL A 339 29.50 -8.85 13.67
C VAL A 339 28.99 -10.06 12.87
N PHE A 340 28.18 -10.92 13.48
CA PHE A 340 27.61 -12.13 12.91
C PHE A 340 26.10 -11.96 12.73
N PHE A 341 25.52 -12.66 11.75
CA PHE A 341 24.07 -12.74 11.57
C PHE A 341 23.53 -14.00 12.22
N ASP A 342 22.39 -13.88 12.88
CA ASP A 342 21.65 -15.04 13.37
C ASP A 342 20.81 -15.64 12.23
N VAL A 343 21.09 -16.91 11.91
CA VAL A 343 20.37 -17.68 10.89
C VAL A 343 19.35 -18.58 11.58
N PHE A 344 18.07 -18.40 11.25
CA PHE A 344 16.96 -19.20 11.75
C PHE A 344 16.57 -20.23 10.69
N LEU A 345 16.34 -21.47 11.11
CA LEU A 345 15.87 -22.55 10.24
C LEU A 345 14.55 -23.11 10.76
N ARG A 346 13.53 -23.12 9.92
CA ARG A 346 12.21 -23.68 10.20
C ARG A 346 11.96 -24.88 9.29
N VAL A 347 11.56 -26.00 9.89
CA VAL A 347 11.18 -27.22 9.16
C VAL A 347 9.76 -27.59 9.55
N ARG A 348 8.88 -27.76 8.57
CA ARG A 348 7.52 -28.28 8.73
C ARG A 348 7.43 -29.56 7.89
N VAL A 349 6.86 -30.63 8.44
CA VAL A 349 6.70 -31.89 7.71
C VAL A 349 5.22 -32.25 7.68
N SER A 350 4.73 -32.64 6.51
CA SER A 350 3.33 -32.97 6.26
C SER A 350 3.20 -34.48 6.17
N GLY A 351 2.80 -35.13 7.28
CA GLY A 351 2.64 -36.58 7.36
C GLY A 351 2.88 -37.15 8.76
N LEU A 352 2.51 -38.41 8.98
CA LEU A 352 2.84 -39.16 10.19
C LEU A 352 4.33 -39.54 10.14
N LEU A 353 5.20 -38.70 10.69
CA LEU A 353 6.57 -39.09 11.01
C LEU A 353 6.54 -39.99 12.24
N THR A 354 6.41 -41.29 12.03
CA THR A 354 6.42 -42.26 13.13
C THR A 354 7.86 -42.46 13.63
N ASN A 355 8.12 -42.07 14.89
CA ASN A 355 9.28 -42.44 15.72
C ASN A 355 10.70 -42.26 15.14
N GLN A 356 10.90 -41.43 14.12
CA GLN A 356 12.21 -41.14 13.56
C GLN A 356 12.66 -39.73 13.96
N PRO A 357 13.82 -39.54 14.60
CA PRO A 357 14.30 -38.23 15.01
C PRO A 357 14.79 -37.42 13.79
N ILE A 358 14.41 -36.14 13.71
CA ILE A 358 14.99 -35.23 12.74
C ILE A 358 16.39 -34.86 13.24
N LYS A 359 17.39 -35.15 12.42
CA LYS A 359 18.79 -34.80 12.68
C LYS A 359 19.20 -33.65 11.77
N LEU A 360 19.53 -32.52 12.37
CA LEU A 360 20.22 -31.43 11.69
C LEU A 360 21.71 -31.57 11.95
N SER A 361 22.52 -31.50 10.90
CA SER A 361 23.96 -31.52 11.00
C SER A 361 24.58 -30.35 10.23
N ALA A 362 25.61 -29.76 10.82
CA ALA A 362 26.44 -28.73 10.19
C ALA A 362 27.86 -29.26 10.06
N ASN A 363 28.43 -29.23 8.85
CA ASN A 363 29.79 -29.74 8.57
C ASN A 363 30.01 -31.18 9.05
N GLY A 364 28.99 -32.04 8.87
CA GLY A 364 29.02 -33.45 9.29
C GLY A 364 28.88 -33.68 10.81
N ARG A 365 28.70 -32.63 11.62
CA ARG A 365 28.47 -32.74 13.07
C ARG A 365 26.99 -32.48 13.41
N PRO A 366 26.36 -33.27 14.29
CA PRO A 366 24.99 -33.02 14.72
C PRO A 366 24.89 -31.68 15.46
N VAL A 367 23.97 -30.82 15.04
CA VAL A 367 23.66 -29.54 15.71
C VAL A 367 22.30 -29.54 16.38
N TRP A 368 21.38 -30.42 15.95
CA TRP A 368 20.09 -30.61 16.62
C TRP A 368 19.52 -32.01 16.32
N ASN A 369 18.85 -32.60 17.32
CA ASN A 369 18.29 -33.94 17.25
C ASN A 369 17.03 -34.01 18.14
N ALA A 370 15.84 -34.05 17.54
CA ALA A 370 14.60 -34.24 18.30
C ALA A 370 13.57 -35.05 17.51
N ALA A 371 12.71 -35.76 18.23
CA ALA A 371 11.51 -36.40 17.67
C ALA A 371 10.38 -35.36 17.56
N ILE A 372 9.60 -35.41 16.48
CA ILE A 372 8.40 -34.57 16.37
C ILE A 372 7.40 -35.01 17.44
N GLY A 373 6.99 -34.08 18.31
CA GLY A 373 5.99 -34.30 19.35
C GLY A 373 6.51 -34.25 20.79
N GLU A 374 7.82 -34.21 21.01
CA GLU A 374 8.41 -34.09 22.35
C GLU A 374 8.70 -32.62 22.74
N GLY A 375 7.63 -31.81 22.82
CA GLY A 375 7.47 -30.60 23.67
C GLY A 375 7.99 -29.21 23.20
N PRO A 376 7.51 -28.09 23.81
CA PRO A 376 6.15 -27.78 24.28
C PRO A 376 5.32 -27.08 23.18
N ARG A 377 3.99 -27.14 23.35
CA ARG A 377 2.93 -26.88 22.35
C ARG A 377 2.89 -25.47 21.78
#